data_AF-A0A5C7Z1W8-F1
#
_entry.id   AF-A0A5C7Z1W8-F1
#
_cell.length_a   1.000
_cell.length_b   1.000
_cell.length_c   1.000
_cell.angle_alpha   90.00
_cell.angle_beta   90.00
_cell.angle_gamma   90.00
#
_symmetry.space_group_name_H-M   'P 1'
#
loop_
_entity.id
_entity.type
_entity.pdbx_description
1 polymer ?
#
loop_
_entity_poly.entity_id
_entity_poly.type
_entity_poly.pdbx_seq_one_letter_code
_entity_poly.pdbx_strand_id
1 'polypeptide(L)' 'MTISEAEIQSVKQRFGVIGNSPLLNNAVRVAMQVAPTDMSVLITGESGSGK' A
#
# COMPACT_ATOMS: atom_id res chain seq x y z
N MET A 1 8.67 -12.28 8.04
CA MET A 1 9.40 -11.42 7.08
C MET A 1 9.00 -9.98 7.34
N THR A 2 9.96 -9.10 7.58
CA THR A 2 9.72 -7.67 7.77
C THR A 2 9.80 -6.97 6.42
N ILE A 3 8.73 -6.28 6.01
CA ILE A 3 8.71 -5.46 4.80
C ILE A 3 9.60 -4.22 5.04
N SER A 4 10.65 -4.08 4.23
CA SER A 4 11.57 -2.94 4.28
C SER A 4 11.06 -1.72 3.50
N GLU A 5 11.62 -0.55 3.78
CA GLU A 5 11.27 0.69 3.06
C GLU A 5 11.64 0.60 1.56
N ALA A 6 12.73 -0.08 1.21
CA ALA A 6 13.14 -0.28 -0.18
C ALA A 6 12.10 -1.11 -0.97
N GLU A 7 11.52 -2.13 -0.35
CA GLU A 7 10.45 -2.92 -0.96
C GLU A 7 9.18 -2.10 -1.17
N ILE A 8 8.81 -1.25 -0.20
CA ILE A 8 7.66 -0.32 -0.35
C ILE A 8 7.89 0.62 -1.53
N GLN A 9 9.10 1.18 -1.68
CA GLN A 9 9.43 2.06 -2.79
C GLN A 9 9.40 1.33 -4.14
N SER A 10 9.88 0.09 -4.20
CA SER A 10 9.80 -0.76 -5.40
C SER A 10 8.35 -1.00 -5.83
N VAL A 11 7.46 -1.35 -4.88
CA VAL A 11 6.02 -1.53 -5.14
C VAL A 11 5.38 -0.23 -5.63
N LYS A 12 5.69 0.90 -4.98
CA LYS A 12 5.17 2.21 -5.40
C LYS A 12 5.56 2.56 -6.83
N GLN A 13 6.82 2.37 -7.20
CA GLN A 13 7.32 2.60 -8.56
C GLN A 13 6.63 1.68 -9.57
N ARG A 14 6.51 0.38 -9.24
CA ARG A 14 5.87 -0.62 -10.11
C ARG A 14 4.41 -0.29 -10.43
N PHE A 15 3.67 0.26 -9.47
CA PHE A 15 2.24 0.60 -9.63
C PHE A 15 1.98 2.09 -9.89
N GLY A 16 3.02 2.89 -10.13
CA GLY A 16 2.86 4.33 -10.38
C GLY A 16 2.29 5.12 -9.21
N VAL A 17 2.43 4.61 -7.98
CA VAL A 17 1.98 5.28 -6.75
C VAL A 17 3.00 6.36 -6.38
N ILE A 18 2.57 7.62 -6.44
CA ILE A 18 3.41 8.78 -6.15
C ILE A 18 3.10 9.30 -4.74
N GLY A 19 4.12 9.82 -4.06
CA GLY A 19 4.02 10.43 -2.74
C GLY A 19 4.77 9.66 -1.67
N ASN A 20 5.14 10.34 -0.58
CA ASN A 20 5.95 9.77 0.52
C ASN A 20 5.28 9.96 1.89
N SER A 21 3.95 10.11 1.90
CA SER A 21 3.19 10.22 3.14
C SER A 21 3.38 8.95 3.98
N PRO A 22 3.61 9.06 5.31
CA PRO A 22 3.65 7.91 6.20
C PRO A 22 2.39 7.06 6.13
N LEU A 23 1.22 7.69 5.95
CA LEU A 23 -0.06 6.98 5.81
C LEU A 23 -0.12 6.15 4.52
N LEU A 24 0.38 6.71 3.41
CA LEU A 24 0.47 6.01 2.13
C LEU A 24 1.43 4.82 2.20
N ASN A 25 2.63 5.03 2.75
CA ASN A 25 3.60 3.95 2.94
C ASN A 25 3.04 2.84 3.84
N ASN A 26 2.26 3.20 4.87
CA ASN A 26 1.57 2.23 5.72
C ASN A 26 0.47 1.47 4.96
N ALA A 27 -0.34 2.15 4.14
CA ALA A 27 -1.35 1.50 3.32
C ALA A 27 -0.74 0.49 2.34
N VAL A 28 0.35 0.85 1.67
CA VAL A 28 1.10 -0.06 0.78
C VAL A 28 1.65 -1.25 1.58
N ARG A 29 2.21 -1.03 2.76
CA ARG A 29 2.70 -2.11 3.63
C ARG A 29 1.58 -3.09 4.01
N VAL A 30 0.41 -2.59 4.41
CA VAL A 30 -0.76 -3.43 4.72
C VAL A 30 -1.21 -4.20 3.49
N ALA A 31 -1.31 -3.54 2.32
CA ALA A 31 -1.67 -4.19 1.06
C ALA A 31 -0.70 -5.34 0.71
N MET A 32 0.61 -5.13 0.89
CA MET A 32 1.63 -6.16 0.68
C MET A 32 1.48 -7.36 1.64
N GLN A 33 1.00 -7.14 2.87
CA GLN A 33 0.79 -8.22 3.84
C GLN A 33 -0.43 -9.09 3.51
N VAL A 34 -1.50 -8.49 2.99
CA VAL A 34 -2.76 -9.20 2.69
C VAL A 34 -2.79 -9.78 1.26
N ALA A 35 -2.01 -9.21 0.33
CA ALA A 35 -1.92 -9.65 -1.07
C ALA A 35 -1.67 -11.15 -1.31
N PRO A 36 -0.88 -11.90 -0.49
CA PRO A 36 -0.65 -13.32 -0.73
C PRO A 36 -1.77 -14.23 -0.20
N THR A 37 -2.90 -13.68 0.26
CA THR A 37 -4.00 -14.43 0.86
C THR A 37 -5.32 -14.15 0.16
N ASP A 38 -6.29 -15.06 0.29
CA ASP A 38 -7.65 -14.88 -0.24
C ASP A 38 -8.59 -14.09 0.71
N MET A 39 -8.02 -13.29 1.62
CA MET A 39 -8.82 -12.49 2.56
C MET A 39 -9.51 -11.31 1.85
N SER A 40 -10.77 -11.06 2.19
CA SER A 40 -11.49 -9.86 1.75
C SER A 40 -10.96 -8.62 2.49
N VAL A 41 -10.73 -7.53 1.75
CA VAL A 41 -10.21 -6.26 2.28
C VAL A 41 -11.24 -5.16 2.05
N LEU A 42 -11.48 -4.34 3.06
CA LEU A 42 -12.31 -3.14 2.97
C LEU A 42 -11.41 -1.89 2.90
N ILE A 43 -11.57 -1.09 1.84
CA ILE A 43 -10.85 0.19 1.70
C ILE A 43 -11.85 1.34 1.90
N THR A 44 -11.49 2.31 2.76
CA THR A 44 -12.34 3.44 3.16
C THR A 44 -11.62 4.78 3.01
N GLY A 45 -12.38 5.88 3.00
CA GLY A 45 -11.89 7.21 2.58
C GLY A 45 -12.93 8.05 1.80
N GLU A 46 -12.62 9.31 1.55
CA GLU A 46 -13.52 10.32 0.96
C GLU A 46 -13.56 10.29 -0.57
N SER A 47 -14.58 10.91 -1.17
CA SER A 47 -14.65 11.03 -2.64
C SER A 47 -13.39 11.68 -3.20
N GLY A 48 -12.80 11.10 -4.25
CA GLY A 48 -11.56 11.58 -4.86
C GLY A 48 -10.26 11.23 -4.12
N SER A 49 -10.31 10.48 -3.01
CA SER A 49 -9.11 10.15 -2.21
C SER A 49 -8.21 9.06 -2.79
N GLY A 50 -8.59 8.44 -3.91
CA GLY A 50 -7.85 7.30 -4.48
C GLY A 50 -7.84 6.04 -3.59
N LYS A 51 -8.93 5.85 -2.80
CA LYS A 51 -9.27 4.54 -2.21
C LYS A 51 -9.21 3.44 -3.26
#